data_AF-A0A2P8W964-F1
#
_entry.id   AF-A0A2P8W964-F1
#
_cell.length_a   1.000
_cell.length_b   1.000
_cell.length_c   1.000
_cell.angle_alpha   90.00
_cell.angle_beta   90.00
_cell.angle_gamma   90.00
#
_symmetry.space_group_name_H-M   'P 1'
#
loop_
_entity.id
_entity.type
_entity.pdbx_description
1 polymer ?
#
loop_
_entity_poly.entity_id
_entity_poly.type
_entity_poly.pdbx_seq_one_letter_code
_entity_poly.pdbx_strand_id
1 'polypeptide(L)'
;MRPGFKTLIGLTLVTALLLMPFALSHAYLDLLRDRSFDLHRFLRGELYKQATGFGALGFVLLEVMLTVRKRSRGWIGKLTLPGSMQVWRSLHIFLGVGLVAMVLVHTLGANGLNFNAVFLWVFFATTLTALVGVVAETGILESSRSYFGTLPGGKALTKGPLIRGLRSIWLISHIFFVCVFAVMLVFHIILAYYFQ
;
A
#
# COMPACT_ATOMS: atom_id res chain seq x y z
N MET A 1 1.07 14.00 15.03
CA MET A 1 2.35 13.36 15.43
C MET A 1 2.79 12.39 14.34
N ARG A 2 4.11 12.27 14.06
CA ARG A 2 4.63 11.23 13.15
C ARG A 2 4.52 9.88 13.89
N PRO A 3 4.05 8.79 13.26
CA PRO A 3 4.05 7.48 13.90
C PRO A 3 5.49 7.09 14.24
N GLY A 4 5.73 6.73 15.49
CA GLY A 4 7.03 6.23 15.95
C GLY A 4 7.28 4.80 15.50
N PHE A 5 8.48 4.28 15.75
CA PHE A 5 8.87 2.94 15.30
C PHE A 5 7.92 1.83 15.76
N LYS A 6 7.47 1.85 17.02
CA LYS A 6 6.51 0.86 17.55
C LYS A 6 5.18 0.85 16.78
N THR A 7 4.64 2.03 16.48
CA THR A 7 3.41 2.16 15.68
C THR A 7 3.61 1.60 14.28
N LEU A 8 4.74 1.91 13.65
CA LEU A 8 5.05 1.43 12.29
C LEU A 8 5.24 -0.09 12.25
N ILE A 9 5.87 -0.69 13.26
CA ILE A 9 5.91 -2.15 13.40
C ILE A 9 4.50 -2.72 13.52
N GLY A 10 3.68 -2.16 14.42
CA GLY A 10 2.29 -2.59 14.60
C GLY A 10 1.50 -2.55 13.29
N LEU A 11 1.59 -1.44 12.54
CA LEU A 11 0.94 -1.31 11.24
C LEU A 11 1.47 -2.30 10.20
N THR A 12 2.76 -2.63 10.24
CA THR A 12 3.36 -3.63 9.35
C THR A 12 2.83 -5.02 9.65
N LEU A 13 2.73 -5.39 10.94
CA LEU A 13 2.15 -6.66 11.36
C LEU A 13 0.67 -6.75 11.01
N VAL A 14 -0.10 -5.67 11.22
CA VAL A 14 -1.51 -5.59 10.81
C VAL A 14 -1.62 -5.76 9.29
N THR A 15 -0.76 -5.11 8.52
CA THR A 15 -0.76 -5.26 7.05
C THR A 15 -0.43 -6.69 6.64
N ALA A 16 0.58 -7.31 7.24
CA ALA A 16 0.92 -8.71 6.97
C ALA A 16 -0.26 -9.65 7.29
N LEU A 17 -0.97 -9.39 8.40
CA LEU A 17 -2.19 -10.15 8.75
C LEU A 17 -3.31 -9.95 7.72
N LEU A 18 -3.54 -8.72 7.25
CA LEU A 18 -4.52 -8.42 6.21
C LEU A 18 -4.16 -9.05 4.85
N LEU A 19 -2.88 -9.28 4.59
CA LEU A 19 -2.40 -9.92 3.37
C LEU A 19 -2.44 -11.46 3.46
N MET A 20 -2.55 -12.03 4.66
CA MET A 20 -2.52 -13.48 4.88
C MET A 20 -3.64 -14.24 4.14
N PRO A 21 -4.91 -13.77 4.07
CA PRO A 21 -5.95 -14.44 3.31
C PRO A 21 -5.59 -14.68 1.84
N PHE A 22 -4.89 -13.75 1.21
CA PHE A 22 -4.46 -13.86 -0.19
C PHE A 22 -3.40 -14.96 -0.39
N ALA A 23 -2.51 -15.17 0.58
CA ALA A 23 -1.55 -16.27 0.54
C ALA A 23 -2.23 -17.64 0.69
N LEU A 24 -3.38 -17.69 1.37
CA LEU A 24 -4.15 -18.91 1.64
C LEU A 24 -5.39 -19.03 0.77
N SER A 25 -5.48 -18.25 -0.33
CA SER A 25 -6.74 -18.05 -1.06
C SER A 25 -7.41 -19.32 -1.54
N HIS A 26 -6.60 -20.27 -2.04
CA HIS A 26 -7.10 -21.55 -2.51
C HIS A 26 -7.77 -22.36 -1.39
N ALA A 27 -7.19 -22.40 -0.21
CA ALA A 27 -7.69 -23.25 0.88
C ALA A 27 -8.97 -22.69 1.52
N TYR A 28 -9.05 -21.38 1.76
CA TYR A 28 -10.20 -20.81 2.49
C TYR A 28 -11.42 -20.52 1.59
N LEU A 29 -11.22 -20.21 0.30
CA LEU A 29 -12.35 -19.92 -0.60
C LEU A 29 -13.18 -21.16 -0.90
N ASP A 30 -12.54 -22.32 -1.04
CA ASP A 30 -13.24 -23.60 -1.20
C ASP A 30 -14.07 -23.90 0.06
N LEU A 31 -13.47 -23.72 1.24
CA LEU A 31 -14.17 -23.87 2.52
C LEU A 31 -15.35 -22.89 2.69
N LEU A 32 -15.21 -21.64 2.24
CA LEU A 32 -16.28 -20.64 2.26
C LEU A 32 -17.45 -21.05 1.35
N ARG A 33 -17.12 -21.54 0.14
CA ARG A 33 -18.11 -22.02 -0.82
C ARG A 33 -18.91 -23.20 -0.27
N ASP A 34 -18.22 -24.15 0.35
CA ASP A 34 -18.84 -25.39 0.84
C ASP A 34 -19.68 -25.16 2.10
N ARG A 35 -19.25 -24.25 2.98
CA ARG A 35 -19.93 -24.01 4.27
C ARG A 35 -20.92 -22.86 4.28
N SER A 36 -20.88 -21.97 3.29
CA SER A 36 -21.67 -20.72 3.31
C SER A 36 -22.04 -20.25 1.90
N PHE A 37 -22.85 -21.06 1.22
CA PHE A 37 -23.29 -20.79 -0.15
C PHE A 37 -23.98 -19.42 -0.32
N ASP A 38 -24.89 -19.04 0.58
CA ASP A 38 -25.61 -17.76 0.47
C ASP A 38 -24.69 -16.56 0.62
N LEU A 39 -23.71 -16.66 1.54
CA LEU A 39 -22.65 -15.66 1.68
C LEU A 39 -21.82 -15.59 0.39
N HIS A 40 -21.35 -16.74 -0.12
CA HIS A 40 -20.60 -16.80 -1.39
C HIS A 40 -21.38 -16.19 -2.56
N ARG A 41 -22.70 -16.42 -2.63
CA ARG A 41 -23.59 -15.85 -3.65
C ARG A 41 -23.74 -14.34 -3.50
N PHE A 42 -24.00 -13.85 -2.29
CA PHE A 42 -24.10 -12.41 -2.00
C PHE A 42 -22.83 -11.66 -2.41
N LEU A 43 -21.67 -12.23 -2.07
CA LEU A 43 -20.35 -11.66 -2.36
C LEU A 43 -20.03 -11.61 -3.86
N ARG A 44 -20.62 -12.49 -4.66
CA ARG A 44 -20.55 -12.43 -6.12
C ARG A 44 -21.54 -11.44 -6.74
N GLY A 45 -22.47 -10.92 -5.94
CA GLY A 45 -23.49 -9.97 -6.36
C GLY A 45 -22.89 -8.64 -6.81
N GLU A 46 -23.51 -8.06 -7.82
CA GLU A 46 -23.05 -6.83 -8.46
C GLU A 46 -23.01 -5.65 -7.49
N LEU A 47 -24.02 -5.51 -6.63
CA LEU A 47 -24.10 -4.44 -5.64
C LEU A 47 -22.90 -4.46 -4.67
N TYR A 48 -22.52 -5.65 -4.19
CA TYR A 48 -21.38 -5.79 -3.29
C TYR A 48 -20.07 -5.38 -3.98
N LYS A 49 -19.84 -5.89 -5.20
CA LYS A 49 -18.64 -5.58 -5.99
C LYS A 49 -18.54 -4.09 -6.30
N GLN A 50 -19.63 -3.46 -6.70
CA GLN A 50 -19.65 -2.03 -7.00
C GLN A 50 -19.44 -1.18 -5.76
N ALA A 51 -20.17 -1.45 -4.67
CA ALA A 51 -20.04 -0.66 -3.44
C ALA A 51 -18.62 -0.74 -2.86
N THR A 52 -18.06 -1.96 -2.80
CA THR A 52 -16.70 -2.17 -2.28
C THR A 52 -15.63 -1.67 -3.26
N GLY A 53 -15.87 -1.79 -4.58
CA GLY A 53 -14.97 -1.30 -5.62
C GLY A 53 -14.87 0.22 -5.63
N PHE A 54 -16.00 0.93 -5.55
CA PHE A 54 -16.01 2.39 -5.39
C PHE A 54 -15.44 2.83 -4.03
N GLY A 55 -15.65 2.05 -2.97
CA GLY A 55 -14.98 2.26 -1.69
C GLY A 55 -13.45 2.22 -1.83
N ALA A 56 -12.92 1.17 -2.44
CA ALA A 56 -11.48 1.03 -2.71
C ALA A 56 -10.96 2.16 -3.61
N LEU A 57 -11.69 2.52 -4.67
CA LEU A 57 -11.35 3.65 -5.54
C LEU A 57 -11.30 4.97 -4.76
N GLY A 58 -12.23 5.20 -3.83
CA GLY A 58 -12.23 6.35 -2.94
C GLY A 58 -10.94 6.45 -2.12
N PHE A 59 -10.49 5.34 -1.53
CA PHE A 59 -9.19 5.27 -0.85
C PHE A 59 -8.03 5.61 -1.79
N VAL A 60 -8.01 5.05 -3.00
CA VAL A 60 -6.95 5.36 -3.99
C VAL A 60 -6.95 6.85 -4.36
N LEU A 61 -8.12 7.46 -4.57
CA LEU A 61 -8.21 8.88 -4.89
C LEU A 61 -7.69 9.75 -3.73
N LEU A 62 -8.03 9.41 -2.48
CA LEU A 62 -7.47 10.09 -1.30
C LEU A 62 -5.94 9.96 -1.26
N GLU A 63 -5.39 8.76 -1.49
CA GLU A 63 -3.95 8.51 -1.55
C GLU A 63 -3.23 9.36 -2.62
N VAL A 64 -3.84 9.47 -3.81
CA VAL A 64 -3.33 10.33 -4.89
C VAL A 64 -3.40 11.80 -4.49
N MET A 65 -4.50 12.27 -3.90
CA MET A 65 -4.64 13.66 -3.43
C MET A 65 -3.55 14.04 -2.41
N LEU A 66 -3.21 13.14 -1.48
CA LEU A 66 -2.12 13.34 -0.52
C LEU A 66 -0.76 13.52 -1.23
N THR A 67 -0.56 12.79 -2.33
CA THR A 67 0.65 12.88 -3.16
C THR A 67 0.71 14.18 -3.95
N VAL A 68 -0.42 14.59 -4.55
CA VAL A 68 -0.54 15.85 -5.29
C VAL A 68 -0.15 17.03 -4.39
N ARG A 69 -0.65 17.09 -3.16
CA ARG A 69 -0.26 18.14 -2.20
C ARG A 69 1.25 18.21 -1.96
N LYS A 70 1.90 17.05 -1.81
CA LYS A 70 3.35 16.97 -1.54
C LYS A 70 4.17 17.55 -2.71
N ARG A 71 3.67 17.43 -3.93
CA ARG A 71 4.37 17.83 -5.17
C ARG A 71 3.91 19.17 -5.74
N SER A 72 2.73 19.67 -5.36
CA SER A 72 2.16 20.94 -5.82
C SER A 72 3.00 22.17 -5.44
N ARG A 73 3.94 22.05 -4.50
CA ARG A 73 4.86 23.14 -4.10
C ARG A 73 5.72 23.67 -5.25
N GLY A 74 6.02 22.84 -6.25
CA GLY A 74 6.79 23.23 -7.45
C GLY A 74 5.93 23.52 -8.67
N TRP A 75 4.60 23.48 -8.56
CA TRP A 75 3.69 23.72 -9.68
C TRP A 75 3.34 25.21 -9.79
N ILE A 76 3.05 25.65 -11.02
CA ILE A 76 2.70 27.04 -11.33
C ILE A 76 1.44 27.46 -10.55
N GLY A 77 0.46 26.57 -10.43
CA GLY A 77 -0.68 26.72 -9.51
C GLY A 77 -0.43 26.00 -8.19
N LYS A 78 0.02 26.73 -7.17
CA LYS A 78 0.24 26.17 -5.82
C LYS A 78 -1.10 25.79 -5.19
N LEU A 79 -1.37 24.50 -5.07
CA LEU A 79 -2.51 24.00 -4.29
C LEU A 79 -2.20 24.10 -2.79
N THR A 80 -2.78 25.09 -2.11
CA THR A 80 -2.69 25.25 -0.66
C THR A 80 -3.78 24.44 0.03
N LEU A 81 -3.46 23.20 0.39
CA LEU A 81 -4.34 22.37 1.23
C LEU A 81 -4.02 22.57 2.72
N PRO A 82 -5.01 22.59 3.63
CA PRO A 82 -4.81 22.87 5.05
C PRO A 82 -4.10 21.75 5.83
N GLY A 83 -3.63 22.05 7.04
CA GLY A 83 -2.99 21.10 7.96
C GLY A 83 -1.48 20.92 7.80
N SER A 84 -0.80 20.25 8.73
CA SER A 84 0.66 20.11 8.68
C SER A 84 1.11 18.99 7.72
N MET A 85 2.33 19.08 7.18
CA MET A 85 2.90 17.99 6.37
C MET A 85 3.12 16.70 7.17
N GLN A 86 3.21 16.78 8.49
CA GLN A 86 3.30 15.59 9.33
C GLN A 86 1.96 14.86 9.38
N VAL A 87 0.84 15.58 9.55
CA VAL A 87 -0.51 14.99 9.55
C VAL A 87 -0.77 14.28 8.23
N TRP A 88 -0.41 14.88 7.10
CA TRP A 88 -0.65 14.28 5.78
C TRP A 88 0.17 13.02 5.54
N ARG A 89 1.41 12.97 6.04
CA ARG A 89 2.20 11.73 5.99
C ARG A 89 1.61 10.64 6.87
N SER A 90 1.11 11.00 8.06
CA SER A 90 0.42 10.03 8.91
C SER A 90 -0.83 9.52 8.22
N LEU A 91 -1.67 10.40 7.67
CA LEU A 91 -2.87 10.02 6.92
C LEU A 91 -2.56 9.07 5.76
N HIS A 92 -1.52 9.35 4.96
CA HIS A 92 -1.06 8.47 3.88
C HIS A 92 -0.71 7.05 4.36
N ILE A 93 -0.06 6.93 5.52
CA ILE A 93 0.28 5.61 6.08
C ILE A 93 -0.99 4.88 6.54
N PHE A 94 -1.87 5.55 7.29
CA PHE A 94 -3.08 4.92 7.82
C PHE A 94 -4.12 4.61 6.73
N LEU A 95 -4.32 5.50 5.77
CA LEU A 95 -5.17 5.28 4.61
C LEU A 95 -4.61 4.18 3.70
N GLY A 96 -3.28 4.06 3.58
CA GLY A 96 -2.66 2.94 2.87
C GLY A 96 -2.98 1.59 3.51
N VAL A 97 -2.90 1.47 4.84
CA VAL A 97 -3.33 0.25 5.55
C VAL A 97 -4.84 0.03 5.41
N GLY A 98 -5.64 1.10 5.48
CA GLY A 98 -7.07 1.06 5.23
C GLY A 98 -7.43 0.58 3.83
N LEU A 99 -6.66 0.99 2.81
CA LEU A 99 -6.82 0.54 1.43
C LEU A 99 -6.53 -0.96 1.31
N VAL A 100 -5.50 -1.49 1.99
CA VAL A 100 -5.26 -2.95 2.05
C VAL A 100 -6.45 -3.68 2.64
N ALA A 101 -7.00 -3.19 3.76
CA ALA A 101 -8.20 -3.76 4.36
C ALA A 101 -9.40 -3.69 3.41
N MET A 102 -9.58 -2.57 2.71
CA MET A 102 -10.69 -2.40 1.76
C MET A 102 -10.53 -3.29 0.52
N VAL A 103 -9.31 -3.49 0.02
CA VAL A 103 -9.02 -4.45 -1.05
C VAL A 103 -9.27 -5.88 -0.59
N LEU A 104 -8.91 -6.22 0.67
CA LEU A 104 -9.27 -7.49 1.27
C LEU A 104 -10.79 -7.66 1.31
N VAL A 105 -11.57 -6.64 1.68
CA VAL A 105 -13.02 -6.73 1.62
C VAL A 105 -13.49 -6.89 0.17
N HIS A 106 -13.07 -6.03 -0.74
CA HIS A 106 -13.51 -6.03 -2.15
C HIS A 106 -13.26 -7.37 -2.87
N THR A 107 -12.11 -7.99 -2.62
CA THR A 107 -11.70 -9.26 -3.24
C THR A 107 -12.01 -10.47 -2.37
N LEU A 108 -12.34 -10.24 -1.10
CA LEU A 108 -12.38 -11.21 0.00
C LEU A 108 -11.09 -11.96 0.27
N GLY A 109 -9.96 -11.58 -0.34
CA GLY A 109 -8.72 -12.37 -0.33
C GLY A 109 -8.56 -13.26 -1.56
N ALA A 110 -9.44 -13.15 -2.56
CA ALA A 110 -9.29 -13.88 -3.81
C ALA A 110 -8.22 -13.23 -4.69
N ASN A 111 -7.23 -14.03 -5.11
CA ASN A 111 -6.16 -13.56 -5.99
C ASN A 111 -6.63 -13.28 -7.42
N GLY A 112 -7.76 -13.86 -7.83
CA GLY A 112 -8.21 -13.84 -9.21
C GLY A 112 -7.28 -14.65 -10.14
N LEU A 113 -7.50 -14.51 -11.45
CA LEU A 113 -6.70 -15.15 -12.48
C LEU A 113 -6.12 -14.09 -13.42
N ASN A 114 -5.05 -14.44 -14.13
CA ASN A 114 -4.44 -13.65 -15.20
C ASN A 114 -4.17 -12.19 -14.77
N PHE A 115 -4.84 -11.23 -15.40
CA PHE A 115 -4.68 -9.81 -15.14
C PHE A 115 -4.94 -9.43 -13.67
N ASN A 116 -5.98 -9.96 -13.05
CA ASN A 116 -6.33 -9.63 -11.66
C ASN A 116 -5.27 -10.14 -10.67
N ALA A 117 -4.66 -11.30 -10.95
CA ALA A 117 -3.57 -11.83 -10.14
C ALA A 117 -2.34 -10.92 -10.23
N VAL A 118 -1.93 -10.53 -11.45
CA VAL A 118 -0.80 -9.61 -11.63
C VAL A 118 -1.09 -8.25 -11.00
N PHE A 119 -2.31 -7.74 -11.15
CA PHE A 119 -2.71 -6.47 -10.58
C PHE A 119 -2.61 -6.47 -9.05
N LEU A 120 -3.08 -7.55 -8.41
CA LEU A 120 -2.96 -7.74 -6.98
C LEU A 120 -1.49 -7.83 -6.51
N TRP A 121 -0.62 -8.52 -7.25
CA TRP A 121 0.81 -8.57 -6.92
C TRP A 121 1.48 -7.20 -7.02
N VAL A 122 1.12 -6.38 -8.00
CA VAL A 122 1.59 -4.99 -8.10
C VAL A 122 1.08 -4.16 -6.92
N PHE A 123 -0.17 -4.36 -6.49
CA PHE A 123 -0.70 -3.74 -5.28
C PHE A 123 0.09 -4.16 -4.03
N PHE A 124 0.44 -5.43 -3.88
CA PHE A 124 1.27 -5.90 -2.76
C PHE A 124 2.67 -5.30 -2.79
N ALA A 125 3.31 -5.27 -3.95
CA ALA A 125 4.61 -4.63 -4.11
C ALA A 125 4.55 -3.14 -3.75
N THR A 126 3.49 -2.44 -4.15
CA THR A 126 3.24 -1.03 -3.79
C THR A 126 3.19 -0.84 -2.27
N THR A 127 2.38 -1.65 -1.58
CA THR A 127 2.18 -1.58 -0.13
C THR A 127 3.43 -1.97 0.66
N LEU A 128 4.07 -3.10 0.31
CA LEU A 128 5.22 -3.62 1.03
C LEU A 128 6.43 -2.70 0.89
N THR A 129 6.69 -2.17 -0.31
CA THR A 129 7.80 -1.22 -0.50
C THR A 129 7.62 0.06 0.32
N ALA A 130 6.38 0.52 0.53
CA ALA A 130 6.08 1.67 1.38
C ALA A 130 6.36 1.37 2.86
N LEU A 131 5.75 0.30 3.40
CA LEU A 131 5.83 -0.01 4.84
C LEU A 131 7.23 -0.45 5.25
N VAL A 132 7.84 -1.38 4.52
CA VAL A 132 9.20 -1.86 4.83
C VAL A 132 10.19 -0.70 4.76
N GLY A 133 10.09 0.16 3.75
CA GLY A 133 10.97 1.32 3.61
C GLY A 133 10.87 2.30 4.79
N VAL A 134 9.65 2.63 5.23
CA VAL A 134 9.42 3.56 6.34
C VAL A 134 9.82 2.95 7.69
N VAL A 135 9.57 1.67 7.91
CA VAL A 135 9.98 0.95 9.12
C VAL A 135 11.50 0.86 9.21
N ALA A 136 12.17 0.46 8.11
CA ALA A 136 13.63 0.37 8.07
C ALA A 136 14.29 1.74 8.32
N GLU A 137 13.79 2.81 7.68
CA GLU A 137 14.27 4.16 7.92
C GLU A 137 14.11 4.57 9.40
N THR A 138 12.92 4.34 9.96
CA THR A 138 12.60 4.79 11.32
C THR A 138 13.35 3.96 12.37
N GLY A 139 13.54 2.67 12.15
CA GLY A 139 14.31 1.80 13.04
C GLY A 139 15.78 2.22 13.13
N ILE A 140 16.39 2.62 12.03
CA ILE A 140 17.78 3.14 12.02
C ILE A 140 17.85 4.52 12.69
N LEU A 141 16.85 5.37 12.44
CA LEU A 141 16.78 6.70 13.05
C LEU A 141 16.70 6.61 14.58
N GLU A 142 15.80 5.77 15.10
CA GLU A 142 15.54 5.57 16.53
C GLU A 142 16.57 4.65 17.23
N SER A 143 17.40 3.92 16.48
CA SER A 143 18.47 3.09 17.05
C SER A 143 19.47 3.92 17.86
N SER A 144 20.03 3.38 18.95
CA SER A 144 21.13 4.04 19.68
C SER A 144 22.47 3.99 18.93
N ARG A 145 22.60 3.15 17.90
CA ARG A 145 23.86 2.96 17.15
C ARG A 145 24.11 4.11 16.18
N SER A 146 25.31 4.69 16.20
CA SER A 146 25.75 5.73 15.25
C SER A 146 26.48 5.18 14.03
N TYR A 147 27.02 3.95 14.14
CA TYR A 147 27.82 3.25 13.13
C TYR A 147 27.20 1.88 12.79
N PHE A 148 27.17 1.56 11.49
CA PHE A 148 26.50 0.37 10.95
C PHE A 148 27.43 -0.51 10.08
N GLY A 149 28.73 -0.27 10.13
CA GLY A 149 29.71 -1.02 9.35
C GLY A 149 30.51 -0.14 8.39
N THR A 150 31.30 -0.78 7.54
CA THR A 150 32.17 -0.10 6.57
C THR A 150 31.79 -0.58 5.17
N LEU A 151 31.61 0.35 4.23
CA LEU A 151 31.37 0.02 2.83
C LEU A 151 32.65 -0.50 2.15
N PRO A 152 32.53 -1.25 1.04
CA PRO A 152 33.68 -1.53 0.18
C PRO A 152 34.42 -0.23 -0.16
N GLY A 153 35.72 -0.19 0.12
CA GLY A 153 36.53 1.04 0.00
C GLY A 153 36.70 1.85 1.29
N GLY A 154 36.38 1.29 2.46
CA GLY A 154 36.81 1.83 3.76
C GLY A 154 35.96 2.97 4.33
N LYS A 155 34.90 3.40 3.65
CA LYS A 155 34.01 4.47 4.13
C LYS A 155 33.08 3.97 5.23
N ALA A 156 33.14 4.61 6.40
CA ALA A 156 32.25 4.30 7.51
C ALA A 156 30.79 4.61 7.17
N LEU A 157 29.90 3.65 7.42
CA LEU A 157 28.48 3.76 7.20
C LEU A 157 27.81 4.29 8.47
N THR A 158 27.58 5.60 8.49
CA THR A 158 26.86 6.27 9.59
C THR A 158 25.37 6.40 9.28
N LYS A 159 24.55 6.75 10.28
CA LYS A 159 23.08 6.86 10.14
C LYS A 159 22.63 7.67 8.92
N GLY A 160 23.22 8.85 8.71
CA GLY A 160 22.78 9.79 7.68
C GLY A 160 22.88 9.22 6.26
N PRO A 161 24.08 8.81 5.80
CA PRO A 161 24.28 8.14 4.52
C PRO A 161 23.39 6.90 4.34
N LEU A 162 23.28 6.06 5.38
CA LEU A 162 22.47 4.84 5.34
C LEU A 162 20.98 5.15 5.12
N ILE A 163 20.42 6.07 5.91
CA ILE A 163 19.02 6.49 5.77
C ILE A 163 18.75 7.07 4.38
N ARG A 164 19.66 7.89 3.84
CA ARG A 164 19.50 8.46 2.49
C ARG A 164 19.53 7.39 1.41
N GLY A 165 20.44 6.43 1.51
CA GLY A 165 20.55 5.31 0.57
C GLY A 165 19.29 4.45 0.58
N LEU A 166 18.84 4.02 1.76
CA LEU A 166 17.60 3.25 1.93
C LEU A 166 16.40 4.03 1.40
N ARG A 167 16.26 5.30 1.78
CA ARG A 167 15.16 6.14 1.30
C ARG A 167 15.16 6.23 -0.22
N SER A 168 16.33 6.37 -0.85
CA SER A 168 16.40 6.44 -2.31
C SER A 168 15.87 5.17 -2.96
N ILE A 169 16.28 3.99 -2.49
CA ILE A 169 15.84 2.70 -3.03
C ILE A 169 14.33 2.51 -2.82
N TRP A 170 13.87 2.66 -1.58
CA TRP A 170 12.47 2.39 -1.23
C TRP A 170 11.51 3.40 -1.85
N LEU A 171 11.86 4.69 -1.86
CA LEU A 171 11.02 5.73 -2.46
C LEU A 171 10.91 5.54 -3.97
N ILE A 172 12.01 5.26 -4.66
CA ILE A 172 11.99 5.03 -6.11
C ILE A 172 11.16 3.80 -6.44
N SER A 173 11.39 2.70 -5.73
CA SER A 173 10.64 1.44 -5.94
C SER A 173 9.14 1.64 -5.71
N HIS A 174 8.77 2.31 -4.60
CA HIS A 174 7.37 2.58 -4.31
C HIS A 174 6.72 3.47 -5.37
N ILE A 175 7.38 4.55 -5.82
CA ILE A 175 6.87 5.40 -6.90
C ILE A 175 6.66 4.61 -8.19
N PHE A 176 7.62 3.76 -8.56
CA PHE A 176 7.51 2.91 -9.74
C PHE A 176 6.27 2.01 -9.66
N PHE A 177 6.08 1.29 -8.55
CA PHE A 177 4.92 0.42 -8.39
C PHE A 177 3.60 1.19 -8.32
N VAL A 178 3.55 2.38 -7.72
CA VAL A 178 2.37 3.25 -7.75
C VAL A 178 1.98 3.62 -9.18
N CYS A 179 2.96 3.95 -10.04
CA CYS A 179 2.69 4.27 -11.44
C CYS A 179 2.11 3.06 -12.19
N VAL A 180 2.71 1.87 -12.02
CA VAL A 180 2.20 0.64 -12.64
C VAL A 180 0.80 0.31 -12.11
N PHE A 181 0.60 0.40 -10.79
CA PHE A 181 -0.70 0.19 -10.14
C PHE A 181 -1.78 1.11 -10.73
N ALA A 182 -1.50 2.40 -10.90
CA ALA A 182 -2.47 3.35 -11.43
C ALA A 182 -2.91 3.01 -12.86
N VAL A 183 -1.96 2.62 -13.72
CA VAL A 183 -2.26 2.18 -15.09
C VAL A 183 -3.12 0.93 -15.08
N MET A 184 -2.73 -0.07 -14.28
CA MET A 184 -3.49 -1.32 -14.17
C MET A 184 -4.88 -1.11 -13.57
N LEU A 185 -5.05 -0.18 -12.63
CA LEU A 185 -6.35 0.16 -12.06
C LEU A 185 -7.32 0.70 -13.11
N VAL A 186 -6.86 1.58 -14.00
CA VAL A 186 -7.69 2.10 -15.11
C VAL A 186 -8.14 0.96 -16.02
N PHE A 187 -7.22 0.06 -16.40
CA PHE A 187 -7.57 -1.12 -17.19
C PHE A 187 -8.52 -2.06 -16.45
N HIS A 188 -8.32 -2.29 -15.15
CA HIS A 188 -9.21 -3.10 -14.33
C HIS A 188 -10.64 -2.56 -14.37
N ILE A 189 -10.81 -1.24 -14.20
CA ILE A 189 -12.13 -0.58 -14.26
C ILE A 189 -12.72 -0.71 -15.67
N ILE A 190 -11.95 -0.46 -16.72
CA ILE A 190 -12.43 -0.58 -18.11
C ILE A 190 -12.90 -2.01 -18.39
N LEU A 191 -12.10 -3.02 -18.03
CA LEU A 191 -12.46 -4.43 -18.21
C LEU A 191 -13.72 -4.80 -17.43
N ALA A 192 -13.85 -4.31 -16.20
CA ALA A 192 -15.00 -4.59 -15.34
C ALA A 192 -16.32 -4.00 -15.86
N TYR A 193 -16.30 -2.91 -16.63
CA TYR A 193 -17.52 -2.24 -17.11
C TYR A 193 -17.82 -2.43 -18.61
N TYR A 194 -16.80 -2.67 -19.44
CA TYR A 194 -16.96 -2.70 -20.89
C TYR A 194 -16.76 -4.09 -21.52
N PHE A 195 -16.17 -5.06 -20.80
CA PHE A 195 -15.80 -6.37 -21.35
C PHE A 195 -16.22 -7.54 -20.45
N GLN A 196 -17.33 -7.41 -19.72
CA GLN A 196 -17.88 -8.48 -18.86
C GLN A 196 -18.25 -9.74 -19.64
#